data_AF-A0A191Y0R7-F1
#
_entry.id   AF-A0A191Y0R7-F1
#
_cell.length_a   1.000
_cell.length_b   1.000
_cell.length_c   1.000
_cell.angle_alpha   90.00
_cell.angle_beta   90.00
_cell.angle_gamma   90.00
#
_symmetry.space_group_name_H-M   'P 1'
#
loop_
_entity.id
_entity.type
_entity.pdbx_description
1 polymer ?
#
loop_
_entity_poly.entity_id
_entity_poly.type
_entity_poly.pdbx_seq_one_letter_code
_entity_poly.pdbx_strand_id
1 'polypeptide(L)' 'VVGLLDEVEMFHYDSDTRRAEPRQDWMSRATEDDPQYWKWYTEILMGHQQAFKASIEILKR' A
#
# COMPACT_ATOMS: atom_id res chain seq x y z
N VAL A 1 -1.70 -5.30 0.32
CA VAL A 1 -2.76 -4.56 1.07
C VAL A 1 -3.76 -4.07 0.05
N VAL A 2 -5.05 -4.10 0.37
CA VAL A 2 -6.11 -3.58 -0.51
C VAL A 2 -6.85 -2.50 0.27
N GLY A 3 -7.05 -1.33 -0.34
CA GLY A 3 -7.91 -0.28 0.20
C GLY A 3 -9.26 -0.28 -0.49
N LEU A 4 -10.34 -0.28 0.29
CA LEU A 4 -11.71 -0.21 -0.20
C LEU A 4 -12.39 1.09 0.24
N LEU A 5 -13.16 1.70 -0.66
CA LEU A 5 -14.12 2.75 -0.36
C LEU A 5 -15.45 2.35 -0.98
N ASP A 6 -16.49 2.16 -0.16
CA ASP A 6 -17.81 1.69 -0.60
C ASP A 6 -17.72 0.45 -1.51
N GLU A 7 -17.00 -0.58 -1.04
CA GLU A 7 -16.73 -1.85 -1.75
C GLU A 7 -15.88 -1.74 -3.03
N VAL A 8 -15.48 -0.53 -3.43
CA VAL A 8 -14.62 -0.30 -4.58
C VAL A 8 -13.15 -0.31 -4.18
N GLU A 9 -12.34 -1.10 -4.88
CA GLU A 9 -10.88 -1.09 -4.72
C GLU A 9 -10.31 0.24 -5.19
N MET A 10 -9.90 1.07 -4.22
CA MET A 10 -9.30 2.39 -4.45
C MET A 10 -7.79 2.32 -4.70
N PHE A 11 -7.09 1.39 -4.03
CA PHE A 11 -5.67 1.14 -4.25
C PHE A 11 -5.28 -0.29 -3.89
N HIS A 12 -4.16 -0.74 -4.45
CA HIS A 12 -3.53 -2.02 -4.15
C HIS A 12 -2.05 -1.85 -3.86
N TYR A 13 -1.56 -2.56 -2.84
CA TYR A 13 -0.14 -2.79 -2.63
C TYR A 13 0.24 -4.21 -3.01
N ASP A 14 1.01 -4.30 -4.08
CA ASP A 14 1.61 -5.51 -4.60
C ASP A 14 2.91 -5.80 -3.83
N SER A 15 2.95 -6.94 -3.15
CA SER A 15 4.08 -7.35 -2.32
C SER A 15 5.30 -7.84 -3.10
N ASP A 16 5.11 -8.20 -4.37
CA ASP A 16 6.15 -8.74 -5.25
C ASP A 16 6.89 -7.59 -5.92
N THR A 17 6.14 -6.63 -6.47
CA THR A 17 6.72 -5.41 -7.04
C THR A 17 7.03 -4.34 -5.99
N ARG A 18 6.47 -4.48 -4.78
CA ARG A 18 6.59 -3.55 -3.64
C ARG A 18 6.11 -2.14 -3.97
N ARG A 19 4.97 -2.02 -4.64
CA ARG A 19 4.38 -0.74 -5.04
C ARG A 19 2.95 -0.63 -4.55
N ALA A 20 2.60 0.54 -4.02
CA ALA A 20 1.21 0.95 -3.82
C ALA A 20 0.73 1.69 -5.08
N GLU A 21 -0.34 1.20 -5.69
CA GLU A 21 -0.86 1.71 -6.95
C GLU A 21 -2.34 2.07 -6.82
N PRO A 22 -2.75 3.25 -7.32
CA PRO A 22 -4.15 3.61 -7.42
C PRO A 22 -4.87 2.67 -8.39
N ARG A 23 -6.13 2.38 -8.07
CA ARG A 23 -7.00 1.52 -8.89
C ARG A 23 -8.19 2.27 -9.49
N GLN A 24 -8.41 3.49 -9.02
CA GLN A 24 -9.43 4.39 -9.52
C GLN A 24 -8.78 5.70 -9.97
N ASP A 25 -9.34 6.31 -11.02
CA ASP A 25 -8.82 7.55 -11.61
C ASP A 25 -8.71 8.67 -10.58
N TRP A 26 -9.73 8.83 -9.73
CA TRP A 26 -9.72 9.85 -8.69
C TRP A 26 -8.60 9.64 -7.64
N MET A 27 -8.15 8.40 -7.39
CA MET A 27 -7.00 8.15 -6.53
C MET A 27 -5.67 8.49 -7.20
N SER A 28 -5.56 8.32 -8.52
CA SER A 28 -4.35 8.71 -9.25
C SER A 28 -4.05 10.21 -9.11
N ARG A 29 -5.10 11.02 -8.97
CA ARG A 29 -5.02 12.49 -8.84
C ARG A 29 -4.48 12.98 -7.50
N ALA A 30 -4.29 12.10 -6.51
CA ALA A 30 -3.65 12.47 -5.25
C ALA A 30 -2.25 13.09 -5.44
N THR A 31 -1.57 12.76 -6.55
CA THR A 31 -0.28 13.35 -6.90
C THR A 31 -0.35 14.77 -7.46
N GLU A 32 -1.54 15.25 -7.83
CA GLU A 32 -1.75 16.65 -8.22
C GLU A 32 -1.52 17.58 -7.01
N ASP A 33 -2.01 17.20 -5.83
CA ASP A 33 -1.86 17.96 -4.59
C ASP A 33 -0.54 17.64 -3.86
N ASP A 34 -0.16 16.36 -3.83
CA ASP A 34 1.10 15.91 -3.23
C ASP A 34 1.83 14.91 -4.17
N PRO A 35 2.84 15.37 -4.93
CA PRO A 35 3.61 14.51 -5.83
C PRO A 35 4.31 13.33 -5.14
N GLN A 36 4.48 13.36 -3.81
CA GLN A 36 5.12 12.29 -3.04
C GLN A 36 4.12 11.30 -2.43
N TYR A 37 2.81 11.54 -2.54
CA TYR A 37 1.76 10.76 -1.88
C TYR A 37 1.95 9.23 -2.02
N TRP A 38 2.04 8.74 -3.26
CA TRP A 38 2.19 7.30 -3.53
C TRP A 38 3.55 6.74 -3.15
N LYS A 39 4.61 7.56 -3.19
CA LYS A 39 5.94 7.16 -2.73
C LYS A 39 5.92 6.93 -1.23
N TRP A 40 5.41 7.90 -0.48
CA TRP A 40 5.29 7.83 0.97
C TRP A 40 4.45 6.63 1.40
N TYR A 41 3.29 6.43 0.76
CA TYR A 41 2.41 5.30 1.08
C TYR A 41 3.06 3.95 0.75
N THR A 42 3.82 3.87 -0.36
CA THR A 42 4.59 2.66 -0.72
C THR A 42 5.64 2.33 0.36
N GLU A 43 6.40 3.32 0.83
CA GLU A 43 7.44 3.13 1.85
C GLU A 43 6.86 2.64 3.18
N ILE A 44 5.71 3.17 3.59
CA ILE A 44 4.99 2.73 4.79
C ILE A 44 4.56 1.27 4.66
N LEU A 45 3.97 0.89 3.53
CA LEU A 45 3.50 -0.47 3.31
C LEU A 45 4.65 -1.47 3.18
N MET A 46 5.80 -1.06 2.64
CA MET A 46 7.03 -1.86 2.70
C MET A 46 7.47 -2.10 4.15
N GLY A 47 7.42 -1.08 5.00
CA GLY A 47 7.72 -1.21 6.44
C GLY A 47 6.78 -2.21 7.12
N HIS A 48 5.47 -2.09 6.89
CA HIS A 48 4.49 -3.05 7.40
C HIS A 48 4.72 -4.47 6.89
N GLN A 49 5.06 -4.65 5.61
CA GLN A 49 5.37 -5.97 5.05
C GLN A 49 6.52 -6.65 5.82
N GLN A 50 7.59 -5.93 6.15
CA GLN A 50 8.71 -6.49 6.91
C GLN A 50 8.33 -6.79 8.36
N ALA A 51 7.58 -5.89 9.01
CA ALA A 51 7.10 -6.10 10.36
C ALA A 51 6.23 -7.36 10.47
N PHE A 52 5.25 -7.53 9.57
CA PHE A 52 4.39 -8.72 9.56
C PHE A 52 5.17 -10.02 9.31
N LYS A 53 6.15 -10.00 8.40
CA LYS A 53 7.04 -11.16 8.19
C LYS A 53 7.76 -11.55 9.49
N ALA A 54 8.36 -10.57 10.18
CA ALA A 54 9.04 -10.81 11.46
C ALA A 54 8.07 -11.33 12.53
N SER A 55 6.88 -10.73 12.66
CA SER A 55 5.86 -11.18 13.61
C SER A 55 5.41 -12.61 13.36
N ILE A 56 5.21 -13.02 12.09
CA ILE A 56 4.84 -14.39 11.75
C ILE A 56 5.94 -15.38 12.17
N GLU A 57 7.21 -15.05 11.91
CA GLU A 57 8.32 -15.92 12.31
C GLU A 57 8.45 -16.03 13.84
N ILE A 58 8.16 -14.95 14.58
CA ILE A 58 8.10 -14.98 16.04
C ILE A 58 6.94 -15.87 16.53
N LEU A 59 5.75 -15.74 15.93
CA LEU A 59 4.56 -16.49 16.33
C LEU A 59 4.62 -17.98 16.01
N LYS A 60 5.42 -18.39 15.02
CA LYS A 60 5.66 -19.80 14.68
C LYS A 60 6.56 -20.53 15.68
N ARG A 61 7.31 -19.79 16.51
CA ARG A 61 8.25 -20.34 17.48
C ARG A 61 7.53 -20.95 18.67
#